data_AF-A0A9N8ZCA0-F1
#
_entry.id   AF-A0A9N8ZCA0-F1
#
_cell.length_a   1.000
_cell.length_b   1.000
_cell.length_c   1.000
_cell.angle_alpha   90.00
_cell.angle_beta   90.00
_cell.angle_gamma   90.00
#
_symmetry.space_group_name_H-M   'P 1'
#
loop_
_entity.id
_entity.type
_entity.pdbx_description
1 polymer ?
#
loop_
_entity_poly.entity_id
_entity_poly.type
_entity_poly.pdbx_seq_one_letter_code
_entity_poly.pdbx_strand_id
1 'polypeptide(L)'
;MPPTAMSLSESTDTDGTGIIKIDPWLEPFTPVLKRRYATLKKWIQDINQHEGGFDQFTRNYEHYGLNVQPNGDIVYREWAPNATNACLIGDFNCWDTSAHPMKKNSFGVWEVRIPSNNGIPAIPHGSKIKISMITPEGERIDRLPAWIKRVTQDLSVSATYDAIFWNPPERYFWKNKAPQKPKCLKVYEAHGRVGTYNEFTDNVLKRIRNLGYNAIQLMAIMEHAYYASFGYQVTSFFAISSRYVLRFLLSNLRFFMEEYKFDGFRFDGVTSMMYIHHGIGTGFSGGYHEYFGDSVDEENVSGMPGLCRPVSEGGVGFDYRLAMAIPDMWIKLLKEVRDDDWNIGNICWTLTNRRHMEKNIAYAESHDQALVGDKTIAFWLMDKEMYTNMSDLTPLTPIIDRGLALHKMIR
;
A
#
# COMPACT_ATOMS: atom_id res chain seq x y z
N MET A 1 18.62 1.28 16.87
CA MET A 1 18.62 2.68 16.39
C MET A 1 17.29 2.89 15.67
N PRO A 2 16.74 4.11 15.59
CA PRO A 2 15.77 4.42 14.55
C PRO A 2 16.40 4.14 13.17
N PRO A 3 15.61 3.95 12.09
CA PRO A 3 16.17 4.05 10.75
C PRO A 3 16.84 5.42 10.64
N THR A 4 18.09 5.46 10.20
CA THR A 4 18.80 6.72 9.96
C THR A 4 17.95 7.52 8.98
N ALA A 5 17.50 8.72 9.38
CA ALA A 5 16.82 9.63 8.45
C ALA A 5 17.70 9.76 7.21
N MET A 6 17.11 9.60 6.02
CA MET A 6 17.87 9.36 4.78
C MET A 6 18.70 10.60 4.43
N SER A 7 19.91 10.64 4.96
CA SER A 7 20.83 11.75 4.83
C SER A 7 21.39 11.73 3.42
N LEU A 8 20.75 12.50 2.52
CA LEU A 8 21.21 12.80 1.16
C LEU A 8 22.44 13.73 1.17
N SER A 9 23.37 13.43 2.07
CA SER A 9 24.58 14.19 2.40
C SER A 9 25.81 13.36 2.06
N GLU A 10 25.92 12.91 0.82
CA GLU A 10 27.21 12.73 0.15
C GLU A 10 27.01 12.86 -1.36
N SER A 11 27.96 13.53 -2.02
CA SER A 11 27.72 14.17 -3.31
C SER A 11 27.97 13.26 -4.50
N THR A 12 26.99 13.16 -5.39
CA THR A 12 27.26 13.13 -6.83
C THR A 12 26.33 14.14 -7.51
N ASP A 13 26.90 15.01 -8.35
CA ASP A 13 26.16 16.02 -9.11
C ASP A 13 25.45 15.37 -10.31
N THR A 14 24.42 14.58 -10.01
CA THR A 14 23.65 13.84 -11.02
C THR A 14 22.47 14.65 -11.52
N ASP A 15 22.11 14.38 -12.77
CA ASP A 15 20.92 14.86 -13.46
C ASP A 15 19.95 13.71 -13.77
N GLY A 16 20.03 12.60 -13.02
CA GLY A 16 19.20 11.41 -13.25
C GLY A 16 19.65 10.51 -14.40
N THR A 17 20.74 10.81 -15.10
CA THR A 17 21.25 9.97 -16.21
C THR A 17 22.15 8.80 -15.79
N GLY A 18 22.41 8.62 -14.48
CA GLY A 18 23.36 7.61 -13.99
C GLY A 18 23.06 6.19 -14.47
N ILE A 19 21.77 5.86 -14.58
CA ILE A 19 21.25 4.57 -15.06
C ILE A 19 21.61 4.24 -16.52
N ILE A 20 21.90 5.24 -17.37
CA ILE A 20 22.31 5.00 -18.77
C ILE A 20 23.64 4.21 -18.83
N LYS A 21 24.46 4.29 -17.77
CA LYS A 21 25.70 3.48 -17.63
C LYS A 21 25.43 2.00 -17.36
N ILE A 22 24.23 1.67 -16.86
CA ILE A 22 23.76 0.29 -16.62
C ILE A 22 22.98 -0.21 -17.84
N ASP A 23 22.26 0.68 -18.52
CA ASP A 23 21.43 0.39 -19.69
C ASP A 23 21.52 1.50 -20.76
N PRO A 24 22.44 1.37 -21.73
CA PRO A 24 22.65 2.38 -22.78
C PRO A 24 21.45 2.61 -23.69
N TRP A 25 20.47 1.70 -23.76
CA TRP A 25 19.24 1.89 -24.55
C TRP A 25 18.35 3.02 -24.00
N LEU A 26 18.69 3.56 -22.83
CA LEU A 26 18.08 4.75 -22.23
C LEU A 26 18.61 6.08 -22.80
N GLU A 27 19.72 6.08 -23.55
CA GLU A 27 20.34 7.30 -24.07
C GLU A 27 19.39 8.22 -24.88
N PRO A 28 18.50 7.71 -25.78
CA PRO A 28 17.52 8.54 -26.48
C PRO A 28 16.53 9.26 -25.55
N PHE A 29 16.30 8.73 -24.35
CA PHE A 29 15.34 9.24 -23.37
C PHE A 29 15.99 10.14 -22.30
N THR A 30 17.27 10.47 -22.48
CA THR A 30 18.03 11.42 -21.64
C THR A 30 17.25 12.69 -21.27
N PRO A 31 16.53 13.39 -22.17
CA PRO A 31 15.80 14.61 -21.80
C PRO A 31 14.68 14.35 -20.77
N VAL A 32 13.99 13.21 -20.87
CA VAL A 32 12.91 12.81 -19.95
C VAL A 32 13.48 12.43 -18.58
N LEU A 33 14.58 11.67 -18.55
CA LEU A 33 15.31 11.34 -17.32
C LEU A 33 15.75 12.61 -16.57
N LYS A 34 16.35 13.58 -17.28
CA LYS A 34 16.77 14.86 -16.69
C LYS A 34 15.60 15.66 -16.14
N ARG A 35 14.48 15.72 -16.87
CA ARG A 35 13.26 16.42 -16.43
C ARG A 35 12.70 15.81 -15.14
N ARG A 36 12.50 14.49 -15.10
CA ARG A 36 11.96 13.78 -13.92
C ARG A 36 12.84 13.97 -12.68
N TYR A 37 14.17 13.86 -12.83
CA TYR A 37 15.08 14.08 -11.71
C TYR A 37 15.17 15.55 -11.28
N ALA A 38 15.00 16.52 -12.18
CA ALA A 38 14.86 17.92 -11.82
C ALA A 38 13.57 18.20 -11.03
N THR A 39 12.44 17.60 -11.42
CA THR A 39 11.17 17.67 -10.67
C THR A 39 11.31 17.10 -9.26
N LEU A 40 12.00 15.95 -9.11
CA LEU A 40 12.31 15.38 -7.79
C LEU A 40 13.20 16.31 -6.95
N LYS A 41 14.30 16.84 -7.52
CA LYS A 41 15.19 17.77 -6.80
C LYS A 41 14.45 19.03 -6.36
N LYS A 42 13.53 19.57 -7.17
CA LYS A 42 12.65 20.68 -6.80
C LYS A 42 11.74 20.32 -5.63
N TRP A 43 11.05 19.18 -5.65
CA TRP A 43 10.19 18.76 -4.53
C TRP A 43 10.97 18.57 -3.22
N ILE A 44 12.19 18.04 -3.28
CA ILE A 44 13.08 17.93 -2.12
C ILE A 44 13.45 19.31 -1.58
N GLN A 45 13.73 20.29 -2.45
CA GLN A 45 14.03 21.67 -2.08
C GLN A 45 12.81 22.37 -1.45
N ASP A 46 11.64 22.30 -2.08
CA ASP A 46 10.36 22.84 -1.56
C ASP A 46 10.07 22.33 -0.13
N ILE A 47 10.19 21.01 0.11
CA ILE A 47 9.96 20.38 1.42
C ILE A 47 10.99 20.85 2.46
N ASN A 48 12.28 20.89 2.10
CA ASN A 48 13.32 21.34 3.01
C ASN A 48 13.21 22.84 3.35
N GLN A 49 12.77 23.68 2.40
CA GLN A 49 12.63 25.12 2.59
C GLN A 49 11.35 25.53 3.35
N HIS A 50 10.24 24.81 3.17
CA HIS A 50 8.92 25.23 3.65
C HIS A 50 8.30 24.36 4.75
N GLU A 51 8.76 23.12 4.92
CA GLU A 51 8.08 22.11 5.77
C GLU A 51 8.99 21.53 6.88
N GLY A 52 10.16 22.15 7.12
CA GLY A 52 11.14 21.65 8.10
C GLY A 52 11.88 20.38 7.66
N GLY A 53 11.80 20.02 6.37
CA GLY A 53 12.38 18.82 5.81
C GLY A 53 11.56 17.55 6.04
N PHE A 54 11.99 16.45 5.42
CA PHE A 54 11.21 15.21 5.35
C PHE A 54 10.82 14.61 6.71
N ASP A 55 11.63 14.76 7.76
CA ASP A 55 11.28 14.19 9.07
C ASP A 55 10.06 14.86 9.71
N GLN A 56 9.92 16.18 9.58
CA GLN A 56 8.74 16.92 10.03
C GLN A 56 7.57 16.74 9.05
N PHE A 57 7.83 16.85 7.75
CA PHE A 57 6.81 16.71 6.71
C PHE A 57 6.11 15.34 6.74
N THR A 58 6.82 14.27 7.11
CA THR A 58 6.24 12.92 7.25
C THR A 58 5.60 12.61 8.60
N ARG A 59 5.61 13.53 9.57
CA ARG A 59 4.89 13.38 10.86
C ARG A 59 3.61 14.21 10.94
N ASN A 60 3.02 14.58 9.81
CA ASN A 60 1.79 15.38 9.83
C ASN A 60 0.57 14.63 10.43
N TYR A 61 0.65 13.32 10.67
CA TYR A 61 -0.32 12.57 11.47
C TYR A 61 -0.34 12.94 12.97
N GLU A 62 0.69 13.66 13.46
CA GLU A 62 0.75 14.27 14.79
C GLU A 62 0.05 15.65 14.83
N HIS A 63 -0.11 16.29 13.65
CA HIS A 63 -0.69 17.64 13.49
C HIS A 63 -2.13 17.63 12.96
N TYR A 64 -2.46 16.71 12.07
CA TYR A 64 -3.77 16.53 11.43
C TYR A 64 -4.54 15.36 12.04
N GLY A 65 -5.87 15.40 11.92
CA GLY A 65 -6.74 14.50 12.68
C GLY A 65 -6.86 14.92 14.14
N LEU A 66 -7.47 14.06 14.96
CA LEU A 66 -7.72 14.32 16.37
C LEU A 66 -6.48 13.92 17.19
N ASN A 67 -5.80 14.90 17.80
CA ASN A 67 -4.57 14.67 18.56
C ASN A 67 -4.68 15.27 19.97
N VAL A 68 -4.57 14.39 20.97
CA VAL A 68 -4.56 14.75 22.40
C VAL A 68 -3.23 15.45 22.73
N GLN A 69 -3.33 16.62 23.35
CA GLN A 69 -2.20 17.44 23.79
C GLN A 69 -1.76 17.05 25.22
N PRO A 70 -0.56 17.44 25.68
CA PRO A 70 -0.07 17.09 27.02
C PRO A 70 -0.92 17.62 28.20
N ASN A 71 -1.77 18.63 27.98
CA ASN A 71 -2.75 19.14 28.96
C ASN A 71 -4.14 18.47 28.85
N GLY A 72 -4.25 17.41 28.05
CA GLY A 72 -5.49 16.68 27.77
C GLY A 72 -6.38 17.29 26.68
N ASP A 73 -6.10 18.52 26.19
CA ASP A 73 -6.91 19.14 25.14
C ASP A 73 -6.92 18.26 23.88
N ILE A 74 -8.02 18.25 23.15
CA ILE A 74 -8.06 17.64 21.82
C ILE A 74 -7.97 18.76 20.79
N VAL A 75 -6.95 18.71 19.95
CA VAL A 75 -6.89 19.54 18.74
C VAL A 75 -7.25 18.68 17.55
N TYR A 76 -8.27 19.08 16.81
CA TYR A 76 -8.64 18.49 15.52
C TYR A 76 -8.28 19.45 14.39
N ARG A 77 -7.56 18.95 13.39
CA ARG A 77 -7.35 19.65 12.12
C ARG A 77 -7.77 18.82 10.93
N GLU A 78 -8.38 19.50 9.96
CA GLU A 78 -8.80 18.90 8.68
C GLU A 78 -8.48 19.84 7.51
N TRP A 79 -8.14 19.29 6.35
CA TRP A 79 -7.95 20.10 5.14
C TRP A 79 -9.17 20.00 4.23
N ALA A 80 -9.99 21.07 4.23
CA ALA A 80 -11.21 21.16 3.45
C ALA A 80 -11.30 22.56 2.81
N PRO A 81 -10.50 22.84 1.76
CA PRO A 81 -10.33 24.18 1.21
C PRO A 81 -11.61 24.74 0.58
N ASN A 82 -12.50 23.89 0.08
CA ASN A 82 -13.74 24.31 -0.57
C ASN A 82 -14.93 24.44 0.40
N ALA A 83 -14.83 23.94 1.64
CA ALA A 83 -15.89 24.12 2.63
C ALA A 83 -16.03 25.60 3.01
N THR A 84 -17.28 26.06 3.21
CA THR A 84 -17.63 27.43 3.62
C THR A 84 -17.72 27.54 5.14
N ASN A 85 -18.23 26.49 5.80
CA ASN A 85 -18.21 26.28 7.25
C ASN A 85 -17.78 24.84 7.57
N ALA A 86 -17.20 24.62 8.75
CA ALA A 86 -16.96 23.29 9.29
C ALA A 86 -17.13 23.25 10.83
N CYS A 87 -17.54 22.11 11.36
CA CYS A 87 -17.70 21.83 12.78
C CYS A 87 -17.43 20.34 13.07
N LEU A 88 -16.94 20.04 14.28
CA LEU A 88 -16.70 18.67 14.75
C LEU A 88 -17.92 18.17 15.53
N ILE A 89 -18.55 17.09 15.08
CA ILE A 89 -19.75 16.51 15.70
C ILE A 89 -19.50 15.07 16.15
N GLY A 90 -20.27 14.59 17.11
CA GLY A 90 -20.21 13.21 17.58
C GLY A 90 -20.97 12.97 18.87
N ASP A 91 -20.83 11.77 19.43
CA ASP A 91 -21.54 11.39 20.67
C ASP A 91 -21.25 12.36 21.84
N PHE A 92 -20.01 12.86 21.91
CA PHE A 92 -19.54 13.78 22.93
C PHE A 92 -20.25 15.15 22.97
N ASN A 93 -20.94 15.52 21.88
CA ASN A 93 -21.70 16.77 21.78
C ASN A 93 -23.12 16.56 21.27
N CYS A 94 -23.68 15.36 21.44
CA CYS A 94 -25.01 14.98 20.95
C CYS A 94 -25.22 15.26 19.45
N TRP A 95 -24.14 15.21 18.67
CA TRP A 95 -24.10 15.54 17.24
C TRP A 95 -24.47 16.99 16.88
N ASP A 96 -24.35 17.93 17.82
CA ASP A 96 -24.68 19.34 17.64
C ASP A 96 -23.68 20.09 16.74
N THR A 97 -24.14 20.43 15.53
CA THR A 97 -23.39 21.20 14.52
C THR A 97 -23.08 22.65 14.92
N SER A 98 -23.64 23.17 16.01
CA SER A 98 -23.39 24.53 16.52
C SER A 98 -22.35 24.57 17.66
N ALA A 99 -22.16 23.48 18.40
CA ALA A 99 -21.38 23.46 19.63
C ALA A 99 -19.85 23.61 19.42
N HIS A 100 -19.32 23.08 18.32
CA HIS A 100 -17.86 23.00 18.08
C HIS A 100 -17.46 23.48 16.67
N PRO A 101 -17.66 24.78 16.35
CA PRO A 101 -17.27 25.35 15.06
C PRO A 101 -15.74 25.42 14.92
N MET A 102 -15.25 25.07 13.73
CA MET A 102 -13.84 25.13 13.38
C MET A 102 -13.48 26.49 12.76
N LYS A 103 -12.20 26.87 12.82
CA LYS A 103 -11.65 28.09 12.18
C LYS A 103 -10.77 27.72 11.00
N LYS A 104 -11.06 28.30 9.82
CA LYS A 104 -10.30 28.10 8.58
C LYS A 104 -9.09 29.04 8.52
N ASN A 105 -7.93 28.53 8.12
CA ASN A 105 -6.74 29.35 7.81
C ASN A 105 -6.65 29.69 6.31
N SER A 106 -5.66 30.50 5.94
CA SER A 106 -5.40 30.95 4.57
C SER A 106 -5.12 29.83 3.55
N PHE A 107 -4.82 28.61 4.00
CA PHE A 107 -4.54 27.46 3.15
C PHE A 107 -5.71 26.45 3.11
N GLY A 108 -6.84 26.77 3.72
CA GLY A 108 -8.02 25.89 3.76
C GLY A 108 -7.97 24.78 4.81
N VAL A 109 -7.01 24.83 5.75
CA VAL A 109 -7.00 23.96 6.93
C VAL A 109 -7.96 24.54 7.98
N TRP A 110 -8.86 23.70 8.47
CA TRP A 110 -9.76 23.98 9.57
C TRP A 110 -9.16 23.46 10.88
N GLU A 111 -9.24 24.22 11.97
CA GLU A 111 -8.83 23.81 13.32
C GLU A 111 -9.98 24.02 14.33
N VAL A 112 -10.16 23.07 15.25
CA VAL A 112 -10.84 23.30 16.54
C VAL A 112 -10.02 22.71 17.69
N ARG A 113 -10.01 23.42 18.82
CA ARG A 113 -9.50 22.93 20.11
C ARG A 113 -10.69 22.69 21.04
N ILE A 114 -10.79 21.49 21.58
CA ILE A 114 -11.72 21.13 22.64
C ILE A 114 -10.91 21.06 23.95
N PRO A 115 -11.19 21.93 24.93
CA PRO A 115 -10.48 21.93 26.21
C PRO A 115 -10.63 20.60 26.97
N SER A 116 -9.62 20.23 27.76
CA SER A 116 -9.75 19.09 28.68
C SER A 116 -10.66 19.40 29.88
N ASN A 117 -11.30 18.36 30.42
CA ASN A 117 -11.96 18.44 31.73
C ASN A 117 -10.95 17.98 32.79
N ASN A 118 -10.30 18.93 33.46
CA ASN A 118 -9.28 18.67 34.49
C ASN A 118 -8.15 17.73 34.02
N GLY A 119 -7.66 17.92 32.79
CA GLY A 119 -6.63 17.07 32.17
C GLY A 119 -7.15 15.81 31.46
N ILE A 120 -8.43 15.45 31.64
CA ILE A 120 -9.06 14.34 30.94
C ILE A 120 -9.58 14.82 29.57
N PRO A 121 -9.26 14.15 28.44
CA PRO A 121 -9.76 14.54 27.12
C PRO A 121 -11.29 14.52 27.04
N ALA A 122 -11.89 15.58 26.50
CA ALA A 122 -13.34 15.78 26.50
C ALA A 122 -14.13 14.90 25.50
N ILE A 123 -13.46 14.24 24.54
CA ILE A 123 -14.06 13.16 23.75
C ILE A 123 -13.61 11.83 24.39
N PRO A 124 -14.53 10.99 24.88
CA PRO A 124 -14.19 9.66 25.38
C PRO A 124 -13.59 8.75 24.31
N HIS A 125 -12.69 7.86 24.74
CA HIS A 125 -12.21 6.77 23.88
C HIS A 125 -13.39 5.92 23.39
N GLY A 126 -13.43 5.65 22.08
CA GLY A 126 -14.47 4.81 21.48
C GLY A 126 -15.72 5.58 21.01
N SER A 127 -15.88 6.87 21.35
CA SER A 127 -16.98 7.69 20.82
C SER A 127 -16.92 7.84 19.31
N LYS A 128 -18.10 7.83 18.68
CA LYS A 128 -18.29 8.15 17.26
C LYS A 128 -18.16 9.65 17.04
N ILE A 129 -17.48 10.04 15.97
CA ILE A 129 -17.28 11.43 15.54
C ILE A 129 -17.34 11.56 14.01
N LYS A 130 -17.74 12.74 13.51
CA LYS A 130 -17.72 13.14 12.09
C LYS A 130 -17.35 14.62 11.97
N ILE A 131 -16.82 15.03 10.82
CA ILE A 131 -16.77 16.46 10.46
C ILE A 131 -18.03 16.78 9.66
N SER A 132 -18.75 17.82 10.10
CA SER A 132 -19.89 18.38 9.37
C SER A 132 -19.47 19.69 8.72
N MET A 133 -19.69 19.80 7.41
CA MET A 133 -19.25 20.92 6.59
C MET A 133 -20.42 21.50 5.81
N ILE A 134 -20.30 22.76 5.42
CA ILE A 134 -21.18 23.38 4.40
C ILE A 134 -20.37 23.55 3.12
N THR A 135 -20.95 23.20 1.97
CA THR A 135 -20.31 23.32 0.65
C THR A 135 -20.43 24.76 0.10
N PRO A 136 -19.78 25.11 -1.04
CA PRO A 136 -20.03 26.40 -1.72
C PRO A 136 -21.49 26.60 -2.14
N GLU A 137 -22.21 25.51 -2.40
CA GLU A 137 -23.62 25.49 -2.82
C GLU A 137 -24.60 25.59 -1.65
N GLY A 138 -24.11 25.56 -0.40
CA GLY A 138 -24.91 25.62 0.82
C GLY A 138 -25.43 24.27 1.34
N GLU A 139 -25.07 23.14 0.72
CA GLU A 139 -25.41 21.81 1.23
C GLU A 139 -24.64 21.54 2.53
N ARG A 140 -25.31 20.97 3.55
CA ARG A 140 -24.62 20.40 4.71
C ARG A 140 -24.24 18.95 4.43
N ILE A 141 -22.95 18.65 4.51
CA ILE A 141 -22.40 17.30 4.33
C ILE A 141 -21.64 16.83 5.56
N ASP A 142 -21.98 15.63 6.04
CA ASP A 142 -21.25 14.96 7.10
C ASP A 142 -20.29 13.93 6.49
N ARG A 143 -19.04 13.92 6.95
CA ARG A 143 -17.99 13.02 6.47
C ARG A 143 -17.20 12.44 7.65
N LEU A 144 -16.62 11.26 7.45
CA LEU A 144 -15.54 10.80 8.32
C LEU A 144 -14.37 11.80 8.16
N PRO A 145 -13.65 12.18 9.23
CA PRO A 145 -12.39 12.89 9.07
C PRO A 145 -11.49 12.12 8.12
N ALA A 146 -10.71 12.83 7.30
CA ALA A 146 -9.71 12.15 6.49
C ALA A 146 -8.74 11.43 7.44
N TRP A 147 -8.20 12.15 8.43
CA TRP A 147 -7.15 11.68 9.33
C TRP A 147 -7.63 10.82 10.52
N ILE A 148 -8.55 9.87 10.26
CA ILE A 148 -9.14 9.01 11.29
C ILE A 148 -8.36 7.71 11.55
N LYS A 149 -7.94 7.49 12.79
CA LYS A 149 -7.08 6.35 13.19
C LYS A 149 -7.84 5.02 13.39
N ARG A 150 -9.18 5.05 13.40
CA ARG A 150 -10.07 3.87 13.44
C ARG A 150 -11.46 4.23 12.95
N VAL A 151 -12.10 3.32 12.21
CA VAL A 151 -13.54 3.33 11.95
C VAL A 151 -14.16 2.01 12.41
N THR A 152 -15.48 1.91 12.41
CA THR A 152 -16.24 0.67 12.60
C THR A 152 -17.51 0.69 11.77
N GLN A 153 -17.95 -0.48 11.30
CA GLN A 153 -19.24 -0.69 10.65
C GLN A 153 -20.08 -1.64 11.53
N ASP A 154 -21.35 -1.31 11.73
CA ASP A 154 -22.33 -2.20 12.35
C ASP A 154 -23.46 -2.45 11.35
N LEU A 155 -23.36 -3.59 10.64
CA LEU A 155 -24.31 -3.97 9.59
C LEU A 155 -25.74 -4.23 10.11
N SER A 156 -25.96 -4.30 11.43
CA SER A 156 -27.31 -4.36 12.01
C SER A 156 -27.96 -2.97 12.11
N VAL A 157 -27.17 -1.90 12.02
CA VAL A 157 -27.61 -0.49 12.12
C VAL A 157 -27.46 0.24 10.79
N SER A 158 -26.34 0.06 10.07
CA SER A 158 -26.08 0.72 8.79
C SER A 158 -25.01 0.02 7.94
N ALA A 159 -25.15 0.13 6.62
CA ALA A 159 -24.05 -0.15 5.68
C ALA A 159 -22.93 0.91 5.74
N THR A 160 -23.16 2.08 6.36
CA THR A 160 -22.14 3.12 6.50
C THR A 160 -21.20 2.85 7.67
N TYR A 161 -19.95 3.26 7.52
CA TYR A 161 -18.96 3.29 8.59
C TYR A 161 -19.13 4.54 9.47
N ASP A 162 -18.80 4.40 10.76
CA ASP A 162 -18.62 5.50 11.70
C ASP A 162 -17.13 5.63 12.08
N ALA A 163 -16.67 6.87 12.23
CA ALA A 163 -15.31 7.19 12.65
C ALA A 163 -15.22 7.22 14.18
N ILE A 164 -14.20 6.55 14.74
CA ILE A 164 -14.06 6.28 16.17
C ILE A 164 -12.86 7.02 16.74
N PHE A 165 -13.07 7.77 17.83
CA PHE A 165 -11.96 8.45 18.51
C PHE A 165 -11.05 7.46 19.26
N TRP A 166 -9.96 7.09 18.59
CA TRP A 166 -9.03 6.05 19.06
C TRP A 166 -7.87 6.61 19.89
N ASN A 167 -8.16 6.96 21.15
CA ASN A 167 -7.14 7.19 22.18
C ASN A 167 -7.32 6.23 23.38
N PRO A 168 -6.91 4.95 23.27
CA PRO A 168 -7.09 3.98 24.36
C PRO A 168 -6.24 4.35 25.59
N PRO A 169 -6.73 4.06 26.82
CA PRO A 169 -6.01 4.40 28.06
C PRO A 169 -4.73 3.58 28.23
N GLU A 170 -4.72 2.33 27.78
CA GLU A 170 -3.53 1.49 27.67
C GLU A 170 -3.14 1.35 26.19
N ARG A 171 -1.85 1.51 25.89
CA ARG A 171 -1.30 1.31 24.54
C ARG A 171 -0.43 0.07 24.50
N TYR A 172 -0.36 -0.59 23.34
CA TYR A 172 0.53 -1.72 23.14
C TYR A 172 1.99 -1.25 23.06
N PHE A 173 2.83 -1.78 23.95
CA PHE A 173 4.28 -1.50 23.94
C PHE A 173 5.03 -2.60 23.17
N TRP A 174 5.76 -2.19 22.15
CA TRP A 174 6.54 -3.08 21.28
C TRP A 174 7.69 -3.78 22.02
N LYS A 175 7.52 -5.09 22.27
CA LYS A 175 8.43 -5.91 23.08
C LYS A 175 9.66 -6.45 22.31
N ASN A 176 9.60 -6.43 20.98
CA ASN A 176 10.60 -7.02 20.09
C ASN A 176 11.26 -5.95 19.20
N LYS A 177 12.49 -6.21 18.75
CA LYS A 177 13.17 -5.41 17.72
C LYS A 177 12.84 -5.96 16.33
N ALA A 178 12.89 -5.09 15.33
CA ALA A 178 12.86 -5.48 13.92
C ALA A 178 13.95 -6.54 13.59
N PRO A 179 13.68 -7.51 12.71
CA PRO A 179 14.67 -8.47 12.25
C PRO A 179 15.77 -7.81 11.41
N GLN A 180 16.88 -8.51 11.19
CA GLN A 180 17.87 -8.09 10.20
C GLN A 180 17.32 -8.32 8.79
N LYS A 181 17.49 -7.36 7.88
CA LYS A 181 17.09 -7.47 6.46
C LYS A 181 17.71 -8.74 5.84
N PRO A 182 16.92 -9.72 5.39
CA PRO A 182 17.46 -11.00 4.94
C PRO A 182 18.13 -10.87 3.57
N LYS A 183 19.14 -11.73 3.30
CA LYS A 183 19.85 -11.77 2.00
C LYS A 183 18.94 -12.06 0.81
N CYS A 184 17.84 -12.78 1.04
CA CYS A 184 16.80 -13.08 0.08
C CYS A 184 15.45 -13.16 0.81
N LEU A 185 14.39 -12.61 0.21
CA LEU A 185 13.04 -12.64 0.76
C LEU A 185 12.33 -13.93 0.34
N LYS A 186 11.83 -14.66 1.34
CA LYS A 186 10.84 -15.72 1.21
C LYS A 186 9.56 -15.19 1.85
N VAL A 187 8.72 -14.59 1.02
CA VAL A 187 7.50 -13.87 1.43
C VAL A 187 6.33 -14.84 1.52
N TYR A 188 5.64 -14.84 2.65
CA TYR A 188 4.33 -15.48 2.78
C TYR A 188 3.26 -14.40 2.60
N GLU A 189 2.45 -14.49 1.54
CA GLU A 189 1.32 -13.59 1.35
C GLU A 189 0.12 -14.03 2.21
N ALA A 190 -0.52 -13.08 2.89
CA ALA A 190 -1.61 -13.35 3.81
C ALA A 190 -2.63 -12.21 3.83
N HIS A 191 -3.91 -12.58 3.84
CA HIS A 191 -5.06 -11.69 4.06
C HIS A 191 -5.68 -12.01 5.43
N GLY A 192 -6.03 -10.98 6.21
CA GLY A 192 -6.88 -11.17 7.38
C GLY A 192 -8.28 -11.60 6.93
N ARG A 193 -8.65 -12.86 7.10
CA ARG A 193 -10.03 -13.34 6.91
C ARG A 193 -10.97 -12.68 7.96
N VAL A 194 -12.24 -13.09 7.99
CA VAL A 194 -13.22 -12.79 9.06
C VAL A 194 -12.85 -13.43 10.43
N GLY A 195 -11.56 -13.59 10.71
CA GLY A 195 -10.98 -13.93 12.01
C GLY A 195 -10.07 -12.80 12.47
N THR A 196 -9.75 -12.75 13.75
CA THR A 196 -9.03 -11.65 14.40
C THR A 196 -7.52 -11.67 14.14
N TYR A 197 -6.88 -10.50 14.28
CA TYR A 197 -5.42 -10.39 14.29
C TYR A 197 -4.76 -11.26 15.39
N ASN A 198 -5.47 -11.53 16.50
CA ASN A 198 -5.01 -12.44 17.54
C ASN A 198 -4.99 -13.89 17.05
N GLU A 199 -6.06 -14.37 16.41
CA GLU A 199 -6.11 -15.72 15.85
C GLU A 199 -5.05 -15.94 14.76
N PHE A 200 -4.77 -14.92 13.94
CA PHE A 200 -3.64 -14.94 12.99
C PHE A 200 -2.29 -15.04 13.71
N THR A 201 -2.11 -14.27 14.79
CA THR A 201 -0.90 -14.27 15.62
C THR A 201 -0.67 -15.63 16.27
N ASP A 202 -1.69 -16.21 16.89
CA ASP A 202 -1.59 -17.46 17.64
C ASP A 202 -1.48 -18.70 16.74
N ASN A 203 -2.17 -18.74 15.61
CA ASN A 203 -2.28 -19.96 14.80
C ASN A 203 -1.46 -19.92 13.52
N VAL A 204 -1.36 -18.76 12.85
CA VAL A 204 -0.79 -18.67 11.49
C VAL A 204 0.70 -18.31 11.52
N LEU A 205 1.14 -17.36 12.36
CA LEU A 205 2.56 -16.97 12.44
C LEU A 205 3.49 -18.17 12.74
N LYS A 206 3.05 -19.08 13.60
CA LYS A 206 3.79 -20.32 13.93
C LYS A 206 3.96 -21.20 12.69
N ARG A 207 2.92 -21.36 11.86
CA ARG A 207 2.97 -22.09 10.60
C ARG A 207 3.89 -21.44 9.58
N ILE A 208 3.80 -20.12 9.40
CA ILE A 208 4.67 -19.35 8.48
C ILE A 208 6.15 -19.55 8.83
N ARG A 209 6.50 -19.41 10.12
CA ARG A 209 7.86 -19.65 10.62
C ARG A 209 8.33 -21.08 10.39
N ASN A 210 7.49 -22.07 10.70
CA ASN A 210 7.85 -23.49 10.55
C ASN A 210 8.03 -23.91 9.08
N LEU A 211 7.33 -23.26 8.15
CA LEU A 211 7.55 -23.41 6.70
C LEU A 211 8.81 -22.68 6.19
N GLY A 212 9.56 -21.99 7.07
CA GLY A 212 10.83 -21.37 6.73
C GLY A 212 10.75 -20.08 5.92
N TYR A 213 9.58 -19.43 5.88
CA TYR A 213 9.43 -18.07 5.35
C TYR A 213 10.09 -17.05 6.28
N ASN A 214 10.52 -15.90 5.74
CA ASN A 214 11.24 -14.86 6.51
C ASN A 214 10.69 -13.43 6.34
N ALA A 215 9.59 -13.28 5.58
CA ALA A 215 8.81 -12.05 5.49
C ALA A 215 7.32 -12.40 5.32
N ILE A 216 6.43 -11.50 5.69
CA ILE A 216 4.98 -11.64 5.53
C ILE A 216 4.47 -10.44 4.75
N GLN A 217 3.81 -10.67 3.61
CA GLN A 217 3.04 -9.64 2.93
C GLN A 217 1.63 -9.67 3.49
N LEU A 218 1.32 -8.73 4.38
CA LEU A 218 -0.03 -8.53 4.89
C LEU A 218 -0.82 -7.67 3.89
N MET A 219 -1.89 -8.25 3.36
CA MET A 219 -2.90 -7.55 2.55
C MET A 219 -4.03 -7.01 3.42
N ALA A 220 -4.84 -6.10 2.85
CA ALA A 220 -6.11 -5.64 3.45
C ALA A 220 -5.99 -4.98 4.84
N ILE A 221 -4.82 -4.43 5.18
CA ILE A 221 -4.57 -3.72 6.44
C ILE A 221 -5.12 -2.28 6.43
N MET A 222 -5.13 -1.62 5.27
CA MET A 222 -5.80 -0.32 5.10
C MET A 222 -7.31 -0.54 4.94
N GLU A 223 -8.10 0.32 5.58
CA GLU A 223 -9.55 0.14 5.72
C GLU A 223 -10.32 0.33 4.39
N HIS A 224 -11.15 -0.65 4.06
CA HIS A 224 -11.81 -0.80 2.76
C HIS A 224 -13.26 -1.27 2.95
N ALA A 225 -14.24 -0.42 2.67
CA ALA A 225 -15.65 -0.73 2.95
C ALA A 225 -16.21 -1.93 2.16
N TYR A 226 -15.61 -2.27 1.02
CA TYR A 226 -15.99 -3.44 0.23
C TYR A 226 -14.99 -4.58 0.47
N TYR A 227 -15.30 -5.49 1.40
CA TYR A 227 -14.45 -6.62 1.79
C TYR A 227 -14.01 -7.49 0.59
N ALA A 228 -14.90 -7.71 -0.39
CA ALA A 228 -14.57 -8.47 -1.60
C ALA A 228 -13.61 -7.75 -2.57
N SER A 229 -13.15 -6.53 -2.25
CA SER A 229 -12.02 -5.88 -2.94
C SER A 229 -10.64 -6.39 -2.51
N PHE A 230 -10.53 -7.30 -1.53
CA PHE A 230 -9.24 -7.78 -0.98
C PHE A 230 -8.32 -6.65 -0.43
N GLY A 231 -8.90 -5.50 -0.07
CA GLY A 231 -8.17 -4.30 0.34
C GLY A 231 -7.92 -3.29 -0.78
N TYR A 232 -8.22 -3.59 -2.04
CA TYR A 232 -7.92 -2.69 -3.17
C TYR A 232 -8.86 -1.48 -3.26
N GLN A 233 -10.07 -1.53 -2.69
CA GLN A 233 -10.97 -0.37 -2.58
C GLN A 233 -10.89 0.24 -1.17
N VAL A 234 -9.71 0.76 -0.82
CA VAL A 234 -9.50 1.51 0.42
C VAL A 234 -10.44 2.71 0.45
N THR A 235 -11.22 2.85 1.53
CA THR A 235 -12.16 3.96 1.73
C THR A 235 -11.62 5.01 2.69
N SER A 236 -10.87 4.58 3.70
CA SER A 236 -10.11 5.49 4.57
C SER A 236 -8.64 5.48 4.19
N PHE A 237 -8.35 5.86 2.94
CA PHE A 237 -7.00 6.28 2.54
C PHE A 237 -6.53 7.49 3.34
N PHE A 238 -7.45 8.43 3.63
CA PHE A 238 -7.23 9.84 3.98
C PHE A 238 -6.87 10.76 2.76
N ALA A 239 -7.47 10.57 1.58
CA ALA A 239 -7.22 11.38 0.36
C ALA A 239 -8.36 12.41 0.09
N ILE A 240 -8.28 13.43 -0.80
CA ILE A 240 -7.36 13.85 -1.89
C ILE A 240 -7.24 15.42 -1.79
N SER A 241 -6.33 16.23 -2.36
CA SER A 241 -5.30 16.21 -3.42
C SER A 241 -4.18 17.26 -3.14
N SER A 242 -3.38 17.68 -4.13
CA SER A 242 -2.34 18.75 -4.09
C SER A 242 -1.09 18.47 -3.21
N ARG A 243 -0.31 19.51 -2.83
CA ARG A 243 0.77 19.43 -1.81
C ARG A 243 0.30 18.70 -0.53
N TYR A 244 -0.98 18.82 -0.19
CA TYR A 244 -1.59 18.13 0.95
C TYR A 244 -1.71 16.62 0.77
N VAL A 245 -1.83 16.09 -0.46
CA VAL A 245 -1.72 14.65 -0.73
C VAL A 245 -0.28 14.14 -0.64
N LEU A 246 0.72 14.91 -1.07
CA LEU A 246 2.12 14.51 -0.85
C LEU A 246 2.45 14.48 0.65
N ARG A 247 2.02 15.50 1.40
CA ARG A 247 2.08 15.55 2.87
C ARG A 247 1.39 14.33 3.48
N PHE A 248 0.19 14.00 2.99
CA PHE A 248 -0.60 12.89 3.51
C PHE A 248 0.05 11.53 3.23
N LEU A 249 0.30 11.18 1.96
CA LEU A 249 0.77 9.85 1.57
C LEU A 249 2.12 9.51 2.21
N LEU A 250 3.05 10.46 2.26
CA LEU A 250 4.33 10.24 2.95
C LEU A 250 4.16 10.14 4.48
N SER A 251 3.18 10.82 5.06
CA SER A 251 2.83 10.65 6.48
C SER A 251 2.15 9.31 6.78
N ASN A 252 1.40 8.74 5.84
CA ASN A 252 0.81 7.41 5.97
C ASN A 252 1.88 6.31 6.05
N LEU A 253 2.86 6.35 5.13
CA LEU A 253 4.01 5.44 5.15
C LEU A 253 4.76 5.53 6.48
N ARG A 254 5.03 6.75 6.95
CA ARG A 254 5.71 7.00 8.22
C ARG A 254 4.90 6.50 9.43
N PHE A 255 3.59 6.74 9.45
CA PHE A 255 2.68 6.25 10.49
C PHE A 255 2.69 4.72 10.59
N PHE A 256 2.64 3.99 9.48
CA PHE A 256 2.74 2.52 9.51
C PHE A 256 4.13 2.01 9.93
N MET A 257 5.22 2.73 9.61
CA MET A 257 6.56 2.41 10.12
C MET A 257 6.71 2.72 11.63
N GLU A 258 6.08 3.77 12.14
CA GLU A 258 6.28 4.24 13.52
C GLU A 258 5.28 3.70 14.54
N GLU A 259 3.99 3.62 14.23
CA GLU A 259 2.98 3.04 15.14
C GLU A 259 2.98 1.51 15.05
N TYR A 260 2.94 0.97 13.83
CA TYR A 260 2.76 -0.46 13.54
C TYR A 260 4.04 -1.25 13.26
N LYS A 261 5.19 -0.58 13.16
CA LYS A 261 6.53 -1.18 12.97
C LYS A 261 6.67 -2.08 11.73
N PHE A 262 6.01 -1.71 10.62
CA PHE A 262 6.22 -2.40 9.34
C PHE A 262 7.68 -2.24 8.85
N ASP A 263 8.31 -3.36 8.49
CA ASP A 263 9.68 -3.42 7.95
C ASP A 263 9.82 -2.92 6.49
N GLY A 264 8.69 -2.67 5.81
CA GLY A 264 8.61 -2.20 4.42
C GLY A 264 7.20 -2.30 3.85
N PHE A 265 7.05 -1.94 2.58
CA PHE A 265 5.76 -1.88 1.89
C PHE A 265 5.79 -2.49 0.48
N ARG A 266 4.65 -3.00 0.04
CA ARG A 266 4.33 -3.22 -1.37
C ARG A 266 3.41 -2.07 -1.82
N PHE A 267 3.67 -1.51 -2.99
CA PHE A 267 2.80 -0.51 -3.60
C PHE A 267 2.03 -1.20 -4.73
N ASP A 268 0.70 -1.18 -4.61
CA ASP A 268 -0.20 -1.82 -5.56
C ASP A 268 -0.78 -0.77 -6.52
N GLY A 269 -1.24 -1.20 -7.70
CA GLY A 269 -1.66 -0.26 -8.75
C GLY A 269 -0.52 0.52 -9.40
N VAL A 270 0.74 0.15 -9.15
CA VAL A 270 1.99 0.71 -9.70
C VAL A 270 1.94 0.97 -11.23
N THR A 271 1.38 0.04 -12.02
CA THR A 271 1.14 0.25 -13.46
C THR A 271 0.02 1.27 -13.74
N SER A 272 -1.04 1.31 -12.93
CA SER A 272 -2.09 2.33 -13.05
C SER A 272 -1.57 3.74 -12.74
N MET A 273 -0.55 3.84 -11.89
CA MET A 273 0.11 5.10 -11.54
C MET A 273 1.01 5.62 -12.66
N MET A 274 1.74 4.74 -13.37
CA MET A 274 2.66 5.09 -14.47
C MET A 274 2.04 5.84 -15.65
N TYR A 275 0.80 5.51 -15.98
CA TYR A 275 0.30 5.63 -17.35
C TYR A 275 -1.04 6.36 -17.37
N ILE A 276 -1.22 7.28 -18.33
CA ILE A 276 -2.48 8.02 -18.53
C ILE A 276 -3.62 7.06 -18.95
N HIS A 277 -3.26 5.96 -19.61
CA HIS A 277 -4.15 4.84 -19.96
C HIS A 277 -4.18 3.73 -18.89
N HIS A 278 -3.48 3.93 -17.76
CA HIS A 278 -3.39 3.00 -16.62
C HIS A 278 -2.94 1.56 -16.94
N GLY A 279 -2.35 1.32 -18.12
CA GLY A 279 -2.06 -0.02 -18.65
C GLY A 279 -3.29 -0.76 -19.21
N ILE A 280 -4.49 -0.16 -19.16
CA ILE A 280 -5.73 -0.79 -19.61
C ILE A 280 -5.74 -0.88 -21.14
N GLY A 281 -6.07 -2.06 -21.68
CA GLY A 281 -6.14 -2.31 -23.12
C GLY A 281 -4.81 -2.13 -23.87
N THR A 282 -3.68 -2.04 -23.17
CA THR A 282 -2.36 -1.71 -23.75
C THR A 282 -1.39 -2.87 -23.56
N GLY A 283 -0.80 -3.36 -24.65
CA GLY A 283 0.29 -4.32 -24.60
C GLY A 283 1.64 -3.62 -24.45
N PHE A 284 2.56 -4.25 -23.72
CA PHE A 284 3.96 -3.82 -23.62
C PHE A 284 4.86 -4.84 -24.33
N SER A 285 5.39 -4.49 -25.50
CA SER A 285 6.34 -5.31 -26.26
C SER A 285 7.74 -5.33 -25.63
N GLY A 286 8.07 -4.33 -24.80
CA GLY A 286 9.43 -4.08 -24.30
C GLY A 286 10.16 -2.99 -25.07
N GLY A 287 9.55 -2.37 -26.09
CA GLY A 287 10.10 -1.21 -26.79
C GLY A 287 10.12 0.02 -25.88
N TYR A 288 11.27 0.67 -25.71
CA TYR A 288 11.41 1.69 -24.64
C TYR A 288 10.51 2.93 -24.82
N HIS A 289 10.06 3.23 -26.04
CA HIS A 289 9.06 4.27 -26.29
C HIS A 289 7.75 4.06 -25.52
N GLU A 290 7.39 2.80 -25.20
CA GLU A 290 6.22 2.45 -24.37
C GLU A 290 6.35 2.88 -22.89
N TYR A 291 7.56 3.20 -22.43
CA TYR A 291 7.88 3.52 -21.04
C TYR A 291 8.40 4.97 -20.84
N PHE A 292 8.58 5.69 -21.95
CA PHE A 292 9.16 7.05 -21.98
C PHE A 292 8.45 8.02 -22.94
N GLY A 293 7.43 7.58 -23.68
CA GLY A 293 6.63 8.44 -24.57
C GLY A 293 5.44 9.13 -23.89
N ASP A 294 4.67 9.90 -24.67
CA ASP A 294 3.62 10.82 -24.21
C ASP A 294 2.44 10.18 -23.45
N SER A 295 2.36 8.85 -23.42
CA SER A 295 1.35 8.07 -22.68
C SER A 295 1.72 7.84 -21.19
N VAL A 296 2.95 8.19 -20.79
CA VAL A 296 3.46 8.06 -19.42
C VAL A 296 3.21 9.34 -18.64
N ASP A 297 2.72 9.21 -17.41
CA ASP A 297 2.65 10.32 -16.47
C ASP A 297 4.08 10.72 -16.06
N GLU A 298 4.53 11.92 -16.43
CA GLU A 298 5.87 12.40 -16.06
C GLU A 298 6.01 12.76 -14.58
N GLU A 299 4.90 12.96 -13.85
CA GLU A 299 4.91 13.21 -12.40
C GLU A 299 4.83 11.91 -11.57
N ASN A 300 4.41 10.80 -12.17
CA ASN A 300 4.07 9.57 -11.43
C ASN A 300 4.65 8.30 -12.11
N VAL A 301 5.84 7.87 -11.66
CA VAL A 301 6.63 6.84 -12.39
C VAL A 301 6.96 5.60 -11.56
N SER A 302 6.34 4.46 -11.89
CA SER A 302 6.69 3.14 -11.34
C SER A 302 6.37 1.94 -12.26
N GLY A 303 7.34 1.45 -13.06
CA GLY A 303 7.13 0.30 -13.97
C GLY A 303 8.25 0.10 -15.00
N MET A 304 8.79 1.23 -15.44
CA MET A 304 9.91 1.48 -16.35
C MET A 304 11.20 0.67 -16.05
N PRO A 305 12.09 0.49 -17.04
CA PRO A 305 13.53 0.37 -16.80
C PRO A 305 14.02 1.29 -15.67
N GLY A 306 14.68 0.73 -14.64
CA GLY A 306 15.13 1.51 -13.49
C GLY A 306 14.15 1.65 -12.34
N LEU A 307 12.98 1.00 -12.41
CA LEU A 307 12.06 0.89 -11.27
C LEU A 307 12.80 0.41 -10.02
N CYS A 308 13.57 -0.67 -10.14
CA CYS A 308 14.28 -1.28 -9.01
C CYS A 308 15.76 -0.84 -8.91
N ARG A 309 16.06 0.40 -9.30
CA ARG A 309 17.38 1.03 -9.13
C ARG A 309 17.32 2.21 -8.15
N PRO A 310 18.39 2.50 -7.39
CA PRO A 310 18.45 3.63 -6.46
C PRO A 310 18.13 4.99 -7.10
N VAL A 311 17.52 5.88 -6.31
CA VAL A 311 17.22 7.27 -6.70
C VAL A 311 18.49 8.05 -7.09
N SER A 312 19.61 7.80 -6.43
CA SER A 312 20.92 8.40 -6.74
C SER A 312 21.45 8.05 -8.13
N GLU A 313 21.01 6.94 -8.72
CA GLU A 313 21.34 6.53 -10.09
C GLU A 313 20.37 7.13 -11.13
N GLY A 314 19.28 7.76 -10.69
CA GLY A 314 18.13 8.13 -11.55
C GLY A 314 17.06 7.04 -11.66
N GLY A 315 17.12 5.99 -10.84
CA GLY A 315 16.04 5.02 -10.71
C GLY A 315 14.89 5.52 -9.82
N VAL A 316 13.81 4.75 -9.74
CA VAL A 316 12.62 5.10 -8.93
C VAL A 316 12.85 4.82 -7.43
N GLY A 317 13.74 3.89 -7.10
CA GLY A 317 14.10 3.54 -5.72
C GLY A 317 13.38 2.33 -5.12
N PHE A 318 12.62 1.56 -5.90
CA PHE A 318 12.01 0.32 -5.39
C PHE A 318 13.08 -0.75 -5.10
N ASP A 319 12.82 -1.56 -4.07
CA ASP A 319 13.75 -2.62 -3.66
C ASP A 319 13.53 -3.90 -4.51
N TYR A 320 12.29 -4.19 -4.92
CA TYR A 320 11.93 -5.33 -5.76
C TYR A 320 10.70 -5.02 -6.64
N ARG A 321 10.53 -5.75 -7.76
CA ARG A 321 9.28 -5.84 -8.54
C ARG A 321 8.70 -7.25 -8.54
N LEU A 322 7.41 -7.39 -8.80
CA LEU A 322 6.76 -8.70 -8.96
C LEU A 322 7.00 -9.26 -10.37
N ALA A 323 7.24 -10.57 -10.49
CA ALA A 323 7.41 -11.28 -11.76
C ALA A 323 6.07 -11.82 -12.30
N MET A 324 5.13 -10.91 -12.56
CA MET A 324 3.70 -11.21 -12.80
C MET A 324 3.41 -12.14 -13.99
N ALA A 325 4.31 -12.25 -14.96
CA ALA A 325 4.15 -13.14 -16.13
C ALA A 325 4.37 -14.63 -15.84
N ILE A 326 4.90 -15.00 -14.65
CA ILE A 326 5.17 -16.41 -14.30
C ILE A 326 3.86 -17.19 -14.03
N PRO A 327 2.89 -16.68 -13.23
CA PRO A 327 1.57 -17.30 -13.11
C PRO A 327 0.81 -17.42 -14.43
N ASP A 328 0.81 -16.39 -15.28
CA ASP A 328 0.10 -16.39 -16.57
C ASP A 328 0.58 -17.55 -17.47
N MET A 329 1.90 -17.78 -17.49
CA MET A 329 2.48 -18.93 -18.19
C MET A 329 2.00 -20.26 -17.60
N TRP A 330 1.97 -20.42 -16.28
CA TRP A 330 1.54 -21.66 -15.65
C TRP A 330 0.04 -21.92 -15.85
N ILE A 331 -0.83 -20.90 -15.74
CA ILE A 331 -2.26 -21.03 -16.11
C ILE A 331 -2.35 -21.50 -17.56
N LYS A 332 -1.68 -20.82 -18.49
CA LYS A 332 -1.78 -21.13 -19.92
C LYS A 332 -1.35 -22.57 -20.21
N LEU A 333 -0.23 -23.01 -19.65
CA LEU A 333 0.23 -24.39 -19.81
C LEU A 333 -0.77 -25.40 -19.24
N LEU A 334 -1.29 -25.18 -18.03
CA LEU A 334 -2.23 -26.10 -17.37
C LEU A 334 -3.63 -26.13 -18.00
N LYS A 335 -4.02 -25.06 -18.70
CA LYS A 335 -5.36 -24.84 -19.28
C LYS A 335 -5.46 -25.15 -20.76
N GLU A 336 -4.38 -24.94 -21.52
CA GLU A 336 -4.40 -24.94 -23.00
C GLU A 336 -3.42 -25.94 -23.63
N VAL A 337 -2.47 -26.52 -22.87
CA VAL A 337 -1.34 -27.28 -23.43
C VAL A 337 -1.15 -28.62 -22.72
N ARG A 338 -1.12 -29.73 -23.48
CA ARG A 338 -0.81 -31.06 -22.93
C ARG A 338 0.64 -31.12 -22.45
N ASP A 339 0.94 -31.91 -21.43
CA ASP A 339 2.29 -32.12 -20.89
C ASP A 339 3.33 -32.46 -21.96
N ASP A 340 2.96 -33.30 -22.95
CA ASP A 340 3.81 -33.70 -24.08
C ASP A 340 4.24 -32.51 -24.96
N ASP A 341 3.41 -31.46 -25.01
CA ASP A 341 3.56 -30.25 -25.84
C ASP A 341 4.20 -29.08 -25.05
N TRP A 342 4.60 -29.28 -23.79
CA TRP A 342 5.18 -28.22 -22.94
C TRP A 342 6.57 -27.78 -23.45
N ASN A 343 6.63 -26.60 -24.04
CA ASN A 343 7.88 -26.00 -24.51
C ASN A 343 8.77 -25.56 -23.33
N ILE A 344 9.68 -26.45 -22.92
CA ILE A 344 10.66 -26.22 -21.84
C ILE A 344 11.53 -24.99 -22.10
N GLY A 345 11.84 -24.68 -23.37
CA GLY A 345 12.57 -23.47 -23.75
C GLY A 345 11.81 -22.19 -23.37
N ASN A 346 10.50 -22.15 -23.60
CA ASN A 346 9.64 -21.05 -23.20
C ASN A 346 9.47 -20.95 -21.67
N ILE A 347 9.44 -22.09 -20.96
CA ILE A 347 9.42 -22.12 -19.49
C ILE A 347 10.71 -21.50 -18.94
N CYS A 348 11.87 -21.97 -19.41
CA CYS A 348 13.17 -21.41 -19.03
C CYS A 348 13.27 -19.92 -19.39
N TRP A 349 12.77 -19.51 -20.55
CA TRP A 349 12.73 -18.10 -20.97
C TRP A 349 11.90 -17.26 -20.00
N THR A 350 10.63 -17.57 -19.74
CA THR A 350 9.77 -16.77 -18.85
C THR A 350 10.31 -16.67 -17.42
N LEU A 351 10.91 -17.74 -16.89
CA LEU A 351 11.51 -17.75 -15.55
C LEU A 351 12.82 -16.95 -15.46
N THR A 352 13.50 -16.68 -16.58
CA THR A 352 14.81 -16.01 -16.62
C THR A 352 14.80 -14.63 -17.31
N ASN A 353 13.78 -14.32 -18.12
CA ASN A 353 13.60 -13.06 -18.84
C ASN A 353 13.24 -11.93 -17.86
N ARG A 354 14.28 -11.37 -17.23
CA ARG A 354 14.20 -10.25 -16.29
C ARG A 354 15.39 -9.33 -16.49
N ARG A 355 15.18 -8.06 -16.17
CA ARG A 355 16.22 -7.02 -16.30
C ARG A 355 17.39 -7.31 -15.36
N HIS A 356 18.60 -7.29 -15.88
CA HIS A 356 19.80 -7.43 -15.06
C HIS A 356 19.93 -6.23 -14.09
N MET A 357 20.56 -6.45 -12.93
CA MET A 357 20.68 -5.46 -11.84
C MET A 357 19.36 -4.94 -11.22
N GLU A 358 18.18 -5.40 -11.68
CA GLU A 358 16.88 -5.18 -11.02
C GLU A 358 16.43 -6.48 -10.33
N LYS A 359 15.86 -6.36 -9.12
CA LYS A 359 15.50 -7.53 -8.29
C LYS A 359 14.01 -7.86 -8.43
N ASN A 360 13.69 -9.14 -8.65
CA ASN A 360 12.31 -9.61 -8.74
C ASN A 360 11.94 -10.51 -7.55
N ILE A 361 10.67 -10.48 -7.13
CA ILE A 361 10.03 -11.56 -6.38
C ILE A 361 9.27 -12.42 -7.39
N ALA A 362 9.55 -13.73 -7.40
CA ALA A 362 8.89 -14.71 -8.24
C ALA A 362 7.92 -15.57 -7.41
N TYR A 363 6.84 -15.99 -8.04
CA TYR A 363 5.78 -16.84 -7.48
C TYR A 363 5.10 -17.57 -8.64
N ALA A 364 4.59 -18.78 -8.38
CA ALA A 364 3.90 -19.58 -9.40
C ALA A 364 2.39 -19.25 -9.49
N GLU A 365 1.78 -18.85 -8.37
CA GLU A 365 0.37 -18.49 -8.24
C GLU A 365 0.22 -17.31 -7.26
N SER A 366 -0.86 -16.53 -7.38
CA SER A 366 -1.15 -15.35 -6.55
C SER A 366 -2.65 -15.22 -6.23
N HIS A 367 -2.98 -14.32 -5.31
CA HIS A 367 -4.37 -13.98 -4.99
C HIS A 367 -5.15 -13.37 -6.17
N ASP A 368 -4.48 -12.78 -7.18
CA ASP A 368 -5.13 -12.20 -8.37
C ASP A 368 -5.94 -13.26 -9.13
N GLN A 369 -5.42 -14.48 -9.21
CA GLN A 369 -6.10 -15.63 -9.82
C GLN A 369 -7.41 -15.96 -9.07
N ALA A 370 -7.40 -15.85 -7.74
CA ALA A 370 -8.61 -16.03 -6.93
C ALA A 370 -9.61 -14.86 -7.05
N LEU A 371 -9.15 -13.65 -7.41
CA LEU A 371 -10.01 -12.49 -7.67
C LEU A 371 -10.73 -12.58 -9.02
N VAL A 372 -10.05 -13.06 -10.07
CA VAL A 372 -10.67 -13.23 -11.41
C VAL A 372 -11.47 -14.53 -11.57
N GLY A 373 -11.56 -15.36 -10.52
CA GLY A 373 -12.30 -16.62 -10.52
C GLY A 373 -11.59 -17.79 -11.19
N ASP A 374 -10.26 -17.71 -11.34
CA ASP A 374 -9.43 -18.80 -11.84
C ASP A 374 -9.16 -19.87 -10.75
N LYS A 375 -8.64 -21.03 -11.14
CA LYS A 375 -8.29 -22.13 -10.24
C LYS A 375 -6.85 -21.96 -9.74
N THR A 376 -6.60 -22.36 -8.48
CA THR A 376 -5.22 -22.62 -8.00
C THR A 376 -4.51 -23.68 -8.85
N ILE A 377 -3.18 -23.69 -8.87
CA ILE A 377 -2.38 -24.70 -9.60
C ILE A 377 -2.76 -26.12 -9.16
N ALA A 378 -2.98 -26.34 -7.86
CA ALA A 378 -3.43 -27.63 -7.34
C ALA A 378 -4.79 -28.06 -7.90
N PHE A 379 -5.74 -27.13 -8.08
CA PHE A 379 -7.08 -27.44 -8.60
C PHE A 379 -7.15 -27.45 -10.14
N TRP A 380 -6.22 -26.79 -10.84
CA TRP A 380 -5.93 -27.05 -12.26
C TRP A 380 -5.36 -28.45 -12.50
N LEU A 381 -4.50 -28.94 -11.60
CA LEU A 381 -3.82 -30.23 -11.74
C LEU A 381 -4.66 -31.44 -11.34
N MET A 382 -5.53 -31.31 -10.32
CA MET A 382 -6.24 -32.44 -9.70
C MET A 382 -7.77 -32.31 -9.72
N ASP A 383 -8.31 -31.11 -9.97
CA ASP A 383 -9.75 -30.80 -10.04
C ASP A 383 -10.56 -31.51 -8.92
N LYS A 384 -11.69 -32.12 -9.24
CA LYS A 384 -12.59 -32.80 -8.30
C LYS A 384 -12.00 -34.01 -7.58
N GLU A 385 -10.95 -34.67 -8.10
CA GLU A 385 -10.34 -35.81 -7.39
C GLU A 385 -9.64 -35.36 -6.10
N MET A 386 -9.32 -34.07 -5.98
CA MET A 386 -8.84 -33.47 -4.73
C MET A 386 -9.82 -33.67 -3.56
N TYR A 387 -11.13 -33.85 -3.82
CA TYR A 387 -12.14 -34.08 -2.80
C TYR A 387 -12.28 -35.56 -2.39
N THR A 388 -11.77 -36.51 -3.19
CA THR A 388 -12.00 -37.96 -2.99
C THR A 388 -10.73 -38.78 -2.77
N ASN A 389 -9.57 -38.31 -3.26
CA ASN A 389 -8.34 -39.11 -3.33
C ASN A 389 -7.13 -38.44 -2.67
N MET A 390 -7.37 -37.45 -1.80
CA MET A 390 -6.33 -36.77 -1.01
C MET A 390 -6.06 -37.40 0.37
N SER A 391 -6.67 -38.55 0.70
CA SER A 391 -6.31 -39.32 1.89
C SER A 391 -5.21 -40.33 1.57
N ASP A 392 -4.28 -40.46 2.51
CA ASP A 392 -3.29 -41.52 2.66
C ASP A 392 -3.90 -42.94 2.72
N LEU A 393 -5.18 -43.08 3.03
CA LEU A 393 -5.92 -44.35 3.03
C LEU A 393 -6.67 -44.62 1.70
N THR A 394 -6.77 -43.63 0.81
CA THR A 394 -7.42 -43.77 -0.50
C THR A 394 -6.41 -44.13 -1.60
N PRO A 395 -6.81 -44.86 -2.66
CA PRO A 395 -5.91 -45.15 -3.77
C PRO A 395 -5.36 -43.88 -4.40
N LEU A 396 -4.03 -43.79 -4.48
CA LEU A 396 -3.31 -42.75 -5.20
C LEU A 396 -3.58 -42.92 -6.71
N THR A 397 -4.46 -42.08 -7.26
CA THR A 397 -4.76 -42.11 -8.70
C THR A 397 -3.60 -41.51 -9.49
N PRO A 398 -3.43 -41.86 -10.78
CA PRO A 398 -2.44 -41.20 -11.64
C PRO A 398 -2.62 -39.68 -11.75
N ILE A 399 -3.85 -39.17 -11.55
CA ILE A 399 -4.16 -37.74 -11.55
C ILE A 399 -3.67 -37.07 -10.26
N ILE A 400 -3.88 -37.68 -9.09
CA ILE A 400 -3.34 -37.17 -7.83
C ILE A 400 -1.81 -37.29 -7.79
N ASP A 401 -1.21 -38.40 -8.25
CA ASP A 401 0.25 -38.57 -8.26
C ASP A 401 0.92 -37.51 -9.16
N ARG A 402 0.45 -37.39 -10.41
CA ARG A 402 0.87 -36.32 -11.35
C ARG A 402 0.68 -34.94 -10.74
N GLY A 403 -0.49 -34.68 -10.15
CA GLY A 403 -0.82 -33.38 -9.60
C GLY A 403 0.05 -32.99 -8.41
N LEU A 404 0.30 -33.92 -7.49
CA LEU A 404 1.25 -33.73 -6.39
C LEU A 404 2.68 -33.54 -6.92
N ALA A 405 3.10 -34.31 -7.94
CA ALA A 405 4.42 -34.18 -8.56
C ALA A 405 4.63 -32.82 -9.21
N LEU A 406 3.76 -32.41 -10.14
CA LEU A 406 3.88 -31.12 -10.84
C LEU A 406 3.72 -29.93 -9.88
N HIS A 407 2.82 -30.00 -8.89
CA HIS A 407 2.71 -28.99 -7.84
C HIS A 407 3.96 -28.90 -6.92
N LYS A 408 4.88 -29.88 -6.94
CA LYS A 408 6.21 -29.79 -6.31
C LYS A 408 7.32 -29.35 -7.27
N MET A 409 7.11 -29.41 -8.59
CA MET A 409 8.11 -29.02 -9.61
C MET A 409 7.92 -27.58 -10.10
N ILE A 410 6.71 -27.04 -9.99
CA ILE A 410 6.33 -25.68 -10.42
C ILE A 410 6.69 -24.59 -9.38
N ARG A 411 6.98 -24.98 -8.12
CA ARG A 411 7.23 -24.08 -6.98
C ARG A 411 8.63 -24.26 -6.40
#